data_AF-A0A5B7C975-F1
#
_entry.id   AF-A0A5B7C975-F1
#
_cell.length_a   1.000
_cell.length_b   1.000
_cell.length_c   1.000
_cell.angle_alpha   90.00
_cell.angle_beta   90.00
_cell.angle_gamma   90.00
#
_symmetry.space_group_name_H-M   'P 1'
#
loop_
_entity.id
_entity.type
_entity.pdbx_description
1 polymer ?
#
loop_
_entity_poly.entity_id
_entity_poly.type
_entity_poly.pdbx_seq_one_letter_code
_entity_poly.pdbx_strand_id
1 'polypeptide(L)'
;QQKAAVHAQQRAAANLGSATPVEGINGGLEMSLKEVIEVHAQQNGLLFKPKPGRMQDGHQIYGFGNISIIIDTLNQKVFAQKEEKWSLVSLEQLSEMHNCSGIKRR
;
A
#
# COMPACT_ATOMS: atom_id res chain seq x y z
N GLN A 1 -25.00 -39.54 -33.05
CA GLN A 1 -24.56 -38.14 -32.91
C GLN A 1 -24.39 -37.88 -31.41
N GLN A 2 -23.13 -37.79 -30.92
CA GLN A 2 -22.46 -36.59 -30.36
C GLN A 2 -23.20 -35.96 -29.16
N LYS A 3 -22.66 -35.60 -27.98
CA LYS A 3 -21.33 -35.51 -27.31
C LYS A 3 -21.66 -35.24 -25.80
N ALA A 4 -21.02 -35.85 -24.80
CA ALA A 4 -19.88 -35.34 -23.99
C ALA A 4 -20.03 -33.85 -23.55
N ALA A 5 -19.74 -33.37 -22.34
CA ALA A 5 -19.09 -33.90 -21.14
C ALA A 5 -19.35 -32.92 -19.97
N VAL A 6 -19.20 -33.44 -18.75
CA VAL A 6 -19.01 -32.72 -17.48
C VAL A 6 -17.96 -31.61 -17.58
N HIS A 7 -18.14 -30.48 -16.89
CA HIS A 7 -17.03 -29.65 -16.44
C HIS A 7 -17.45 -28.83 -15.20
N ALA A 8 -17.29 -29.45 -14.03
CA ALA A 8 -17.03 -28.72 -12.80
C ALA A 8 -15.55 -28.36 -12.79
N GLN A 9 -15.21 -27.08 -12.65
CA GLN A 9 -13.83 -26.68 -12.41
C GLN A 9 -13.78 -25.48 -11.47
N GLN A 10 -13.57 -25.80 -10.18
CA GLN A 10 -12.92 -24.91 -9.23
C GLN A 10 -11.49 -24.61 -9.73
N ARG A 11 -11.12 -23.33 -9.78
CA ARG A 11 -9.72 -22.87 -9.72
C ARG A 11 -9.64 -22.01 -8.46
N ALA A 12 -9.10 -22.51 -7.35
CA ALA A 12 -7.68 -22.81 -7.06
C ALA A 12 -6.82 -21.54 -7.03
N ALA A 13 -6.11 -21.41 -5.91
CA ALA A 13 -5.43 -20.23 -5.41
C ALA A 13 -4.30 -19.71 -6.31
N ALA A 14 -4.09 -18.39 -6.23
CA ALA A 14 -2.80 -17.79 -6.50
C ALA A 14 -2.37 -17.03 -5.24
N ASN A 15 -1.79 -17.79 -4.30
CA ASN A 15 -0.76 -17.26 -3.43
C ASN A 15 0.46 -17.07 -4.35
N LEU A 16 0.78 -15.84 -4.72
CA LEU A 16 2.10 -15.55 -5.27
C LEU A 16 2.63 -14.29 -4.58
N GLY A 17 3.23 -14.52 -3.41
CA GLY A 17 4.34 -13.69 -3.01
C GLY A 17 5.47 -13.93 -4.01
N SER A 18 5.77 -12.90 -4.78
CA SER A 18 7.06 -12.75 -5.44
C SER A 18 7.38 -11.26 -5.45
N ALA A 19 8.17 -10.88 -4.44
CA ALA A 19 8.95 -9.67 -4.48
C ALA A 19 9.89 -9.73 -5.70
N THR A 20 9.74 -8.79 -6.61
CA THR A 20 10.79 -8.41 -7.56
C THR A 20 10.69 -6.90 -7.80
N PRO A 21 11.51 -6.07 -7.14
CA PRO A 21 11.96 -4.82 -7.73
C PRO A 21 13.28 -5.12 -8.42
N VAL A 22 13.24 -5.53 -9.69
CA VAL A 22 14.46 -5.59 -10.52
C VAL A 22 14.16 -5.08 -11.91
N GLU A 23 14.05 -3.76 -12.02
CA GLU A 23 14.34 -3.10 -13.29
C GLU A 23 15.10 -1.79 -13.03
N GLY A 24 16.38 -1.78 -13.36
CA GLY A 24 17.18 -0.54 -13.48
C GLY A 24 18.42 -0.44 -12.59
N ILE A 25 19.46 -1.24 -12.87
CA ILE A 25 20.81 -1.00 -12.31
C ILE A 25 21.51 0.00 -13.24
N ASN A 26 21.39 1.31 -13.02
CA ASN A 26 22.45 2.29 -13.37
C ASN A 26 22.15 3.72 -12.86
N GLY A 27 23.09 4.32 -12.12
CA GLY A 27 23.20 5.77 -11.89
C GLY A 27 22.31 6.34 -10.80
N GLY A 28 22.82 6.39 -9.55
CA GLY A 28 22.22 7.15 -8.44
C GLY A 28 20.69 7.01 -8.34
N LEU A 29 20.21 5.85 -7.85
CA LEU A 29 18.79 5.53 -7.77
C LEU A 29 18.00 6.59 -7.01
N GLU A 30 17.41 7.54 -7.74
CA GLU A 30 16.35 8.41 -7.27
C GLU A 30 15.16 7.50 -6.90
N MET A 31 15.03 7.20 -5.61
CA MET A 31 13.92 6.38 -5.11
C MET A 31 12.61 7.12 -5.31
N SER A 32 11.59 6.42 -5.80
CA SER A 32 10.24 6.99 -5.89
C SER A 32 9.67 7.25 -4.49
N LEU A 33 8.78 8.24 -4.35
CA LEU A 33 8.14 8.54 -3.06
C LEU A 33 7.44 7.31 -2.46
N LYS A 34 6.86 6.44 -3.31
CA LYS A 34 6.27 5.17 -2.90
C LYS A 34 7.31 4.25 -2.25
N GLU A 35 8.47 4.08 -2.88
CA GLU A 35 9.55 3.24 -2.34
C GLU A 35 10.11 3.80 -1.05
N VAL A 36 10.28 5.12 -0.95
CA VAL A 36 10.71 5.77 0.29
C VAL A 36 9.73 5.47 1.43
N ILE A 37 8.43 5.57 1.19
CA ILE A 37 7.39 5.23 2.19
C ILE A 37 7.45 3.73 2.55
N GLU A 38 7.67 2.87 1.56
CA GLU A 38 7.73 1.42 1.75
C GLU A 38 8.94 1.01 2.61
N VAL A 39 10.12 1.56 2.33
CA VAL A 39 11.33 1.35 3.14
C VAL A 39 11.12 1.89 4.56
N HIS A 40 10.55 3.09 4.70
CA HIS A 40 10.26 3.68 6.01
C HIS A 40 9.27 2.83 6.82
N ALA A 41 8.25 2.26 6.19
CA ALA A 41 7.33 1.33 6.83
C ALA A 41 8.07 0.08 7.33
N GLN A 42 8.90 -0.54 6.48
CA GLN A 42 9.67 -1.74 6.83
C GLN A 42 10.63 -1.50 8.00
N GLN A 43 11.33 -0.35 8.02
CA GLN A 43 12.22 0.05 9.11
C GLN A 43 11.49 0.17 10.46
N ASN A 44 10.21 0.52 10.43
CA ASN A 44 9.35 0.62 11.63
C ASN A 44 8.56 -0.67 11.91
N GLY A 45 8.84 -1.77 11.20
CA GLY A 45 8.12 -3.04 11.35
C GLY A 45 6.67 -3.01 10.87
N LEU A 46 6.34 -2.07 9.97
CA LEU A 46 5.00 -1.85 9.45
C LEU A 46 4.85 -2.42 8.05
N LEU A 47 3.63 -2.85 7.73
CA LEU A 47 3.26 -3.24 6.37
C LEU A 47 2.84 -2.02 5.57
N PHE A 48 3.37 -1.91 4.35
CA PHE A 48 2.92 -0.98 3.33
C PHE A 48 2.28 -1.75 2.17
N LYS A 49 0.98 -1.59 1.96
CA LYS A 49 0.26 -2.34 0.90
C LYS A 49 -0.94 -1.58 0.34
N PRO A 50 -1.27 -1.72 -0.96
CA PRO A 50 -2.51 -1.16 -1.48
C PRO A 50 -3.73 -1.79 -0.78
N LYS A 51 -4.82 -1.02 -0.68
CA LYS A 51 -6.15 -1.50 -0.27
C LYS A 51 -7.00 -1.70 -1.54
N PRO A 52 -7.14 -2.92 -2.06
CA PRO A 52 -7.84 -3.16 -3.33
C PRO A 52 -9.29 -2.68 -3.28
N GLY A 53 -9.77 -2.10 -4.38
CA GLY A 53 -11.13 -1.56 -4.49
C GLY A 53 -11.38 -0.29 -3.66
N ARG A 54 -10.33 0.32 -3.10
CA ARG A 54 -10.40 1.59 -2.36
C ARG A 54 -9.59 2.66 -3.08
N MET A 55 -10.27 3.74 -3.47
CA MET A 55 -9.68 4.90 -4.10
C MET A 55 -10.23 6.18 -3.46
N GLN A 56 -9.44 7.25 -3.48
CA GLN A 56 -9.84 8.60 -3.10
C GLN A 56 -9.48 9.54 -4.24
N ASP A 57 -10.46 10.18 -4.87
CA ASP A 57 -10.23 11.17 -5.93
C ASP A 57 -9.28 10.67 -7.03
N GLY A 58 -9.44 9.40 -7.45
CA GLY A 58 -8.56 8.77 -8.46
C GLY A 58 -7.23 8.22 -7.92
N HIS A 59 -6.88 8.47 -6.66
CA HIS A 59 -5.67 7.97 -6.02
C HIS A 59 -5.91 6.62 -5.35
N GLN A 60 -5.00 5.66 -5.55
CA GLN A 60 -5.01 4.38 -4.85
C GLN A 60 -4.78 4.61 -3.34
N ILE A 61 -5.65 4.04 -2.51
CA ILE A 61 -5.44 4.06 -1.06
C ILE A 61 -4.49 2.94 -0.66
N TYR A 62 -3.46 3.27 0.11
CA TYR A 62 -2.53 2.32 0.72
C TYR A 62 -2.76 2.24 2.23
N GLY A 63 -2.41 1.10 2.82
CA GLY A 63 -2.24 0.96 4.26
C GLY A 63 -0.77 1.17 4.63
N PHE A 64 -0.51 2.07 5.57
CA PHE A 64 0.75 2.21 6.30
C PHE A 64 0.49 1.73 7.73
N GLY A 65 0.78 0.47 8.02
CA GLY A 65 0.30 -0.19 9.23
C GLY A 65 -1.23 -0.13 9.32
N ASN A 66 -1.75 0.58 10.33
CA ASN A 66 -3.19 0.79 10.52
C ASN A 66 -3.71 2.13 9.96
N ILE A 67 -2.84 2.97 9.40
CA ILE A 67 -3.20 4.27 8.80
C ILE A 67 -3.52 4.08 7.32
N SER A 68 -4.60 4.70 6.82
CA SER A 68 -4.85 4.80 5.38
C SER A 68 -4.13 6.01 4.82
N ILE A 69 -3.42 5.85 3.70
CA ILE A 69 -2.73 6.96 3.03
C ILE A 69 -3.04 6.99 1.52
N ILE A 70 -2.89 8.15 0.91
CA ILE A 70 -2.78 8.32 -0.54
C ILE A 70 -1.47 9.03 -0.86
N ILE A 71 -0.93 8.73 -2.04
CA ILE A 71 0.32 9.32 -2.53
C ILE A 71 -0.05 10.15 -3.75
N ASP A 72 0.23 11.44 -3.68
CA ASP A 72 0.19 12.35 -4.81
C ASP A 72 1.59 12.41 -5.42
N THR A 73 1.79 11.62 -6.47
CA THR A 73 3.08 11.51 -7.17
C THR A 73 3.39 12.73 -8.02
N LEU A 74 2.39 13.55 -8.37
CA LEU A 74 2.61 14.77 -9.16
C LEU A 74 3.22 15.87 -8.28
N ASN A 75 2.70 16.00 -7.06
CA ASN A 75 3.16 17.01 -6.11
C ASN A 75 4.16 16.47 -5.08
N GLN A 76 4.51 15.18 -5.15
CA GLN A 76 5.40 14.50 -4.20
C GLN A 76 4.92 14.66 -2.75
N LYS A 77 3.63 14.43 -2.52
CA LYS A 77 2.97 14.58 -1.22
C LYS A 77 2.31 13.29 -0.76
N VAL A 78 2.23 13.11 0.55
CA VAL A 78 1.49 12.01 1.17
C VAL A 78 0.40 12.57 2.07
N PHE A 79 -0.80 12.01 1.94
CA PHE A 79 -1.93 12.38 2.79
C PHE A 79 -2.36 11.16 3.60
N ALA A 80 -2.64 11.38 4.88
CA ALA A 80 -3.19 10.36 5.77
C ALA A 80 -4.66 10.65 6.08
N GLN A 81 -5.44 9.58 6.23
CA GLN A 81 -6.82 9.67 6.65
C GLN A 81 -6.92 9.65 8.19
N LYS A 82 -7.57 10.66 8.77
CA LYS A 82 -7.94 10.73 10.18
C LYS A 82 -9.39 11.21 10.30
N GLU A 83 -10.23 10.47 11.01
CA GLU A 83 -11.61 10.87 11.32
C GLU A 83 -12.38 11.37 10.07
N GLU A 84 -12.21 10.68 8.94
CA GLU A 84 -12.81 10.99 7.63
C GLU A 84 -12.18 12.14 6.83
N LYS A 85 -11.18 12.83 7.35
CA LYS A 85 -10.43 13.87 6.62
C LYS A 85 -9.08 13.37 6.15
N TRP A 86 -8.69 13.79 4.95
CA TRP A 86 -7.35 13.61 4.42
C TRP A 86 -6.50 14.84 4.78
N SER A 87 -5.33 14.62 5.36
CA SER A 87 -4.41 15.69 5.77
C SER A 87 -3.01 15.40 5.23
N LEU A 88 -2.34 16.44 4.74
CA LEU A 88 -0.94 16.37 4.32
C LEU A 88 -0.07 16.03 5.53
N VAL A 89 0.80 15.03 5.40
CA VAL A 89 1.67 14.58 6.50
C VAL A 89 3.10 14.28 6.02
N SER A 90 4.03 14.23 6.95
CA SER A 90 5.39 13.70 6.75
C SER A 90 5.48 12.21 7.13
N LEU A 91 6.59 11.55 6.78
CA LEU A 91 6.85 10.15 7.17
C LEU A 91 6.96 9.97 8.69
N GLU A 92 7.54 10.96 9.37
CA GLU A 92 7.62 10.99 10.83
C GLU A 92 6.22 11.04 11.45
N GLN A 93 5.36 11.95 10.95
CA GLN A 93 3.97 12.05 11.39
C GLN A 93 3.16 10.78 11.15
N LEU A 94 3.40 10.07 10.04
CA LEU A 94 2.76 8.75 9.81
C LEU A 94 3.11 7.74 10.91
N SER A 95 4.35 7.77 11.39
CA SER A 95 4.84 6.88 12.45
C SER A 95 4.20 7.25 13.80
N GLU A 96 4.13 8.55 14.10
CA GLU A 96 3.43 9.06 15.29
C GLU A 96 1.94 8.69 15.27
N MET A 97 1.27 8.87 14.14
CA MET A 97 -0.14 8.52 13.96
C MET A 97 -0.39 7.03 14.18
N HIS A 98 0.48 6.17 13.64
CA HIS A 98 0.43 4.73 13.88
C HIS A 98 0.53 4.41 15.39
N ASN A 99 1.48 5.03 16.10
CA ASN A 99 1.67 4.80 17.53
C ASN A 99 0.50 5.32 18.39
N CYS A 100 -0.03 6.50 18.06
CA CYS A 100 -1.16 7.11 18.79
C CYS A 100 -2.47 6.36 18.59
N SER A 101 -2.70 5.80 17.41
CA SER A 101 -3.93 5.07 17.09
C SER A 101 -4.05 3.73 17.83
N GLY A 102 -2.95 3.17 18.33
CA GLY A 102 -2.95 1.99 19.22
C GLY A 102 -3.28 2.31 20.68
N ILE A 103 -2.96 3.51 21.18
CA ILE A 103 -3.16 3.91 22.58
C ILE A 103 -4.65 4.05 22.96
N LYS A 104 -5.52 4.35 22.00
CA LYS A 104 -6.98 4.45 22.22
C LYS A 104 -7.70 3.11 22.49
N ARG A 105 -7.01 1.96 22.44
CA ARG A 105 -7.61 0.61 22.62
C ARG A 105 -7.22 -0.08 23.94
N ARG A 106 -6.97 0.66 25.01
CA ARG A 106 -6.69 0.11 26.35
C ARG A 106 -7.72 0.57 27.36
#